data_AF-A0A392UJ85-F1
#
_entry.id   AF-A0A392UJ85-F1
#
_cell.length_a   1.000
_cell.length_b   1.000
_cell.length_c   1.000
_cell.angle_alpha   90.00
_cell.angle_beta   90.00
_cell.angle_gamma   90.00
#
_symmetry.space_group_name_H-M   'P 1'
#
loop_
_entity.id
_entity.type
_entity.pdbx_description
1 polymer ?
#
loop_
_entity_poly.entity_id
_entity_poly.type
_entity_poly.pdbx_seq_one_letter_code
_entity_poly.pdbx_strand_id
1 'polypeptide(L)' 'MCIDYRRLNTATRNDHFPLPFMDQMLERLAGQAYNCFLDGYSGYNQITVDQADQEKTAFTCPFGIFAYRRMP' A
#
# COMPACT_ATOMS: atom_id res chain seq x y z
N MET A 1 -4.30 -13.46 -4.76
CA MET A 1 -4.55 -13.25 -6.20
C MET A 1 -3.65 -12.12 -6.64
N CYS A 2 -2.93 -12.26 -7.75
CA CYS A 2 -2.01 -11.22 -8.24
C CYS A 2 -2.60 -10.62 -9.51
N ILE A 3 -2.69 -9.30 -9.56
CA ILE A 3 -3.23 -8.55 -10.69
C ILE A 3 -2.12 -7.71 -11.29
N ASP A 4 -1.99 -7.75 -12.61
CA ASP A 4 -0.96 -7.00 -13.31
C ASP A 4 -1.35 -5.53 -13.49
N TYR A 5 -0.98 -4.70 -12.52
CA TYR A 5 -1.16 -3.25 -12.56
C TYR A 5 0.00 -2.49 -13.23
N ARG A 6 0.95 -3.14 -13.92
CA ARG A 6 2.13 -2.44 -14.48
C ARG A 6 1.75 -1.26 -15.40
N ARG A 7 0.73 -1.44 -16.24
CA ARG A 7 0.22 -0.38 -17.12
C ARG A 7 -0.45 0.75 -16.35
N LEU A 8 -1.22 0.41 -15.32
CA LEU A 8 -1.88 1.38 -14.44
C LEU A 8 -0.82 2.19 -13.68
N ASN A 9 0.15 1.53 -13.05
CA ASN A 9 1.22 2.14 -12.27
C ASN A 9 2.08 3.10 -13.11
N THR A 10 2.21 2.87 -14.42
CA THR A 10 2.93 3.78 -15.33
C THR A 10 2.14 5.05 -15.64
N ALA A 11 0.80 4.97 -15.65
CA ALA A 11 -0.08 6.12 -15.88
C ALA A 11 -0.39 6.91 -14.60
N THR A 12 -0.27 6.27 -13.43
CA THR A 12 -0.48 6.89 -12.13
C THR A 12 0.67 7.83 -11.79
N ARG A 13 0.33 9.03 -11.28
CA ARG A 13 1.32 9.96 -10.76
C ARG A 13 1.93 9.39 -9.48
N ASN A 14 3.27 9.31 -9.44
CA ASN A 14 3.98 8.93 -8.23
C ASN A 14 3.79 9.98 -7.14
N ASP A 15 3.44 9.53 -5.94
CA ASP A 15 3.45 10.36 -4.75
C ASP A 15 4.87 10.39 -4.16
N HIS A 16 5.37 11.58 -3.84
CA HIS A 16 6.69 11.78 -3.28
C HIS A 16 6.61 11.94 -1.76
N PHE A 17 6.06 10.94 -1.09
CA PHE A 17 6.05 10.91 0.36
C PHE A 17 7.49 10.74 0.90
N PRO A 18 8.00 11.65 1.73
CA PRO A 18 9.36 11.56 2.26
C PRO A 18 9.43 10.42 3.28
N LEU A 19 10.01 9.29 2.87
CA LEU A 19 10.34 8.22 3.81
C LEU A 19 11.58 8.62 4.63
N PRO A 20 11.55 8.46 5.97
CA PRO A 20 12.71 8.73 6.80
C PRO A 20 13.84 7.74 6.47
N PHE A 21 15.08 8.21 6.60
CA PHE A 21 16.25 7.35 6.47
C PHE A 21 16.29 6.33 7.60
N MET A 22 16.67 5.09 7.27
CA MET A 22 16.74 4.00 8.25
C MET A 22 17.67 4.34 9.41
N ASP A 23 18.83 4.94 9.14
CA ASP A 23 19.82 5.31 10.16
C ASP A 23 19.25 6.28 11.20
N GLN A 24 18.45 7.26 10.76
CA GLN A 24 17.78 8.20 11.65
C GLN A 24 16.75 7.51 12.56
N MET A 25 16.07 6.47 12.06
CA MET A 25 15.14 5.69 12.86
C MET A 25 15.89 4.82 13.88
N LEU A 26 17.02 4.22 13.49
CA LEU A 26 17.83 3.37 14.36
C LEU A 26 18.50 4.17 15.49
N GLU A 27 19.01 5.37 15.21
CA GLU A 27 19.56 6.27 16.24
C GLU A 27 18.52 6.66 17.30
N ARG A 28 17.26 6.88 16.89
CA ARG A 28 16.16 7.17 17.83
C ARG A 28 15.78 5.95 18.68
N LEU A 29 15.98 4.76 18.15
CA LEU A 29 15.72 3.50 18.85
C LEU A 29 16.86 3.14 19.82
N ALA A 30 18.08 3.54 19.48
CA ALA A 30 19.26 3.31 20.31
C ALA A 30 19.13 4.01 21.67
N GLY A 31 19.25 3.25 22.76
CA GLY A 31 19.14 3.76 24.13
C GLY A 31 17.77 3.52 24.80
N GLN A 32 16.78 2.99 24.07
CA GLN A 32 15.54 2.49 24.68
C GLN A 32 15.80 1.16 25.39
N ALA A 33 15.34 1.02 26.65
CA ALA A 33 15.50 -0.21 27.44
C ALA A 33 14.58 -1.36 26.97
N TYR A 34 13.45 -1.03 26.33
CA TYR A 34 12.46 -1.98 25.84
C TYR A 34 11.91 -1.51 24.50
N ASN A 35 11.75 -2.43 23.56
CA ASN A 35 11.18 -2.17 22.24
C ASN A 35 10.06 -3.16 21.94
N CYS A 36 8.95 -2.66 21.39
CA CYS A 36 7.82 -3.46 20.95
C CYS A 36 7.60 -3.21 19.46
N PHE A 37 7.46 -4.28 18.68
CA PHE A 37 7.16 -4.21 17.26
C PHE A 37 5.70 -4.57 17.01
N LEU A 38 4.99 -3.74 16.26
CA LEU A 38 3.66 -4.05 15.73
C LEU A 38 3.78 -4.25 14.23
N ASP A 39 3.26 -5.37 13.74
CA ASP A 39 3.12 -5.59 12.30
C ASP A 39 1.73 -5.14 11.84
N GLY A 40 1.71 -4.30 10.82
CA GLY A 40 0.49 -3.91 10.11
C GLY A 40 0.06 -5.02 9.16
N TYR A 41 -0.25 -6.20 9.69
CA TYR A 41 -0.58 -7.37 8.87
C TYR A 41 -1.72 -7.04 7.90
N SER A 42 -1.50 -7.33 6.61
CA SER A 42 -2.42 -6.94 5.52
C SER A 42 -2.73 -5.44 5.48
N GLY A 43 -1.79 -4.57 5.88
CA GLY A 43 -2.00 -3.13 6.02
C GLY A 43 -2.54 -2.46 4.76
N TYR A 44 -2.11 -2.91 3.57
CA TYR A 44 -2.67 -2.45 2.29
C TYR A 44 -4.20 -2.67 2.23
N ASN A 45 -4.67 -3.88 2.52
CA ASN A 45 -6.09 -4.24 2.47
C ASN A 45 -6.96 -3.50 3.52
N GLN A 46 -6.35 -2.80 4.47
CA GLN A 46 -7.07 -2.00 5.47
C GLN A 46 -7.36 -0.58 4.97
N ILE A 47 -6.56 -0.04 4.05
CA ILE A 47 -6.70 1.32 3.54
C ILE A 47 -7.82 1.39 2.49
N THR A 48 -8.75 2.33 2.63
CA THR A 48 -9.83 2.57 1.64
C THR A 48 -9.30 3.26 0.40
N VAL A 49 -9.68 2.74 -0.77
CA VAL A 49 -9.46 3.44 -2.05
C VAL A 49 -10.56 4.48 -2.22
N ASP A 50 -10.20 5.67 -2.68
CA ASP A 50 -11.14 6.74 -3.00
C ASP A 50 -12.23 6.21 -3.95
N GLN A 51 -13.49 6.57 -3.69
CA GLN A 51 -14.62 6.08 -4.46
C GLN A 51 -14.50 6.41 -5.96
N ALA A 52 -13.86 7.54 -6.31
CA ALA A 52 -13.61 7.93 -7.70
C ALA A 52 -12.51 7.10 -8.38
N ASP A 53 -11.63 6.47 -7.59
CA ASP A 53 -10.48 5.72 -8.10
C ASP A 53 -10.68 4.19 -8.06
N GLN A 54 -11.75 3.70 -7.42
CA GLN A 54 -12.04 2.26 -7.34
C GLN A 54 -12.14 1.61 -8.72
N GLU A 55 -12.75 2.28 -9.70
CA GLU A 55 -12.87 1.76 -11.07
C GLU A 55 -11.51 1.54 -11.75
N LYS A 56 -10.48 2.31 -11.37
CA LYS A 56 -9.12 2.15 -11.90
C LYS A 56 -8.46 0.86 -11.43
N THR A 57 -8.93 0.32 -10.31
CA THR A 57 -8.48 -0.97 -9.75
C THR A 57 -9.32 -2.15 -10.25
N ALA A 58 -10.12 -1.96 -11.31
CA ALA A 58 -10.91 -3.04 -11.88
C ALA A 58 -10.04 -4.09 -12.57
N PHE A 59 -10.39 -5.36 -12.38
CA PHE A 59 -9.75 -6.50 -13.01
C PHE A 59 -10.81 -7.47 -13.52
N THR A 60 -10.45 -8.20 -14.58
CA THR A 60 -11.33 -9.20 -15.20
C THR A 60 -10.90 -10.60 -14.75
N CYS A 61 -11.86 -11.36 -14.24
CA CYS A 61 -11.72 -12.78 -13.96
C CYS A 61 -12.76 -13.57 -14.78
N PRO A 62 -12.61 -14.90 -14.90
CA PRO A 62 -13.60 -15.75 -15.58
C PRO A 62 -15.03 -15.61 -15.06
N PHE A 63 -15.19 -15.13 -13.82
CA PHE A 63 -16.48 -14.95 -13.14
C PHE A 63 -17.07 -13.54 -13.29
N GLY A 64 -16.37 -12.61 -13.95
CA GLY A 64 -16.82 -11.23 -14.15
C GLY A 64 -15.74 -10.18 -13.91
N ILE A 65 -16.16 -8.92 -13.89
CA ILE A 65 -15.32 -7.76 -13.60
C ILE A 65 -15.54 -7.37 -12.15
N PHE A 66 -14.45 -7.21 -11.41
CA PHE A 66 -14.46 -6.80 -10.02
C PHE A 66 -13.51 -5.63 -9.82
N ALA A 67 -13.79 -4.78 -8.83
CA ALA A 67 -12.95 -3.65 -8.45
C ALA A 67 -12.69 -3.69 -6.94
N TYR A 68 -11.52 -3.22 -6.52
CA TYR A 68 -11.19 -3.18 -5.11
C TYR A 68 -11.80 -1.96 -4.43
N ARG A 69 -12.33 -2.17 -3.22
CA ARG A 69 -12.73 -1.09 -2.30
C ARG A 69 -11.60 -0.65 -1.35
N ARG A 70 -10.57 -1.48 -1.24
CA ARG A 70 -9.41 -1.33 -0.35
C ARG A 70 -8.13 -1.46 -1.17
N MET A 71 -7.00 -0.95 -0.69
CA MET A 71 -5.77 -0.97 -1.48
C MET A 71 -5.34 -2.43 -1.76
N PRO A 72 -5.16 -2.82 -3.05
CA PRO A 72 -4.79 -4.18 -3.45
C PRO A 72 -3.29 -4.48 -3.28
#